data_AF-A0A5A9P0G5-F1
#
_entry.id   AF-A0A5A9P0G5-F1
#
_cell.length_a   1.000
_cell.length_b   1.000
_cell.length_c   1.000
_cell.angle_alpha   90.00
_cell.angle_beta   90.00
_cell.angle_gamma   90.00
#
_symmetry.space_group_name_H-M   'P 1'
#
loop_
_entity.id
_entity.type
_entity.pdbx_description
1 polymer ?
#
loop_
_entity_poly.entity_id
_entity_poly.type
_entity_poly.pdbx_seq_one_letter_code
_entity_poly.pdbx_strand_id
1 'polypeptide(L)'
;MFLVVLFTFLTALSISFGSYVPCEPCDQKALSMCPPVPLGCQLVKEPGCGCCRTCALAEGQACGVYTSTCTHGLRCLPRSGEEKPLHALLHGRGVCTNEKGYKPSHPPIDHESIEHDDTAKAETTEDQSPKIPLYPKPDVINNKKNAAVRNDKKKQMEKHRSVGHLDYSPNPIKKHEPEFGPCRRKLDGTIQSMKDTSRIMALSLYLPNCDRKGFFKRKQCKPSRGRKRGICWCVDKYGAQLPGTDYSGGNIQCKDLENSNNNE
;
A
#
# COMPACT_ATOMS: atom_id res chain seq x y z
N MET A 1 25.05 -30.02 -28.04
CA MET A 1 25.19 -28.74 -27.30
C MET A 1 24.21 -27.64 -27.73
N PHE A 2 23.19 -27.94 -28.57
CA PHE A 2 22.15 -26.96 -28.94
C PHE A 2 20.83 -27.15 -28.16
N LEU A 3 20.55 -28.38 -27.70
CA LEU A 3 19.34 -28.70 -26.92
C LEU A 3 19.36 -28.17 -25.48
N VAL A 4 20.55 -27.99 -24.89
CA VAL A 4 20.69 -27.47 -23.52
C VAL A 4 20.45 -25.95 -23.47
N VAL A 5 20.74 -25.23 -24.55
CA VAL A 5 20.56 -23.77 -24.64
C VAL A 5 19.09 -23.40 -24.80
N LEU A 6 18.26 -24.24 -25.44
CA LEU A 6 16.82 -24.00 -25.54
C LEU A 6 16.09 -24.15 -24.18
N PHE A 7 16.55 -25.05 -23.31
CA PHE A 7 15.95 -25.26 -21.99
C PHE A 7 16.26 -24.11 -21.01
N THR A 8 17.38 -23.39 -21.19
CA THR A 8 17.74 -22.22 -20.38
C THR A 8 17.03 -20.93 -20.81
N PHE A 9 16.44 -20.88 -22.01
CA PHE A 9 15.70 -19.70 -22.48
C PHE A 9 14.23 -19.68 -22.01
N LEU A 10 13.68 -20.79 -21.51
CA LEU A 10 12.29 -20.88 -21.04
C LEU A 10 12.13 -20.55 -19.54
N THR A 11 13.20 -20.38 -18.77
CA THR A 11 13.14 -20.17 -17.31
C THR A 11 13.38 -18.72 -16.86
N ALA A 12 13.24 -17.74 -17.75
CA ALA A 12 13.50 -16.33 -17.44
C ALA A 12 12.38 -15.35 -17.84
N LEU A 13 11.14 -15.82 -18.02
CA LEU A 13 9.99 -14.94 -17.74
C LEU A 13 9.51 -15.27 -16.32
N SER A 14 10.19 -14.68 -15.35
CA SER A 14 9.59 -14.43 -14.04
C SER A 14 8.43 -13.45 -14.26
N ILE A 15 7.31 -13.96 -14.78
CA ILE A 15 6.05 -13.22 -14.80
C ILE A 15 5.81 -12.90 -13.34
N SER A 16 5.91 -11.62 -13.00
CA SER A 16 5.43 -11.16 -11.71
C SER A 16 3.95 -11.51 -11.68
N PHE A 17 3.59 -12.59 -10.97
CA PHE A 17 2.20 -12.97 -10.71
C PHE A 17 1.62 -11.98 -9.70
N GLY A 18 1.52 -10.72 -10.12
CA GLY A 18 0.87 -9.66 -9.39
C GLY A 18 -0.57 -9.58 -9.88
N SER A 19 -1.51 -9.65 -8.96
CA SER A 19 -2.92 -9.44 -9.25
C SER A 19 -3.16 -7.97 -9.58
N TYR A 20 -3.85 -7.69 -10.69
CA TYR A 20 -4.21 -6.32 -11.09
C TYR A 20 -5.72 -6.11 -11.09
N VAL A 21 -6.14 -4.91 -10.71
CA VAL A 21 -7.54 -4.47 -10.69
C VAL A 21 -7.75 -3.43 -11.81
N PRO A 22 -8.19 -3.85 -13.03
CA PRO A 22 -8.46 -2.92 -14.12
C PRO A 22 -9.75 -2.12 -13.87
N CYS A 23 -9.81 -0.92 -14.46
CA CYS A 23 -11.08 -0.25 -14.68
C CYS A 23 -11.99 -1.08 -15.59
N GLU A 24 -13.30 -0.94 -15.39
CA GLU A 24 -14.28 -1.48 -16.32
C GLU A 24 -14.14 -0.79 -17.69
N PRO A 25 -14.17 -1.55 -18.81
CA PRO A 25 -14.15 -0.97 -20.14
C PRO A 25 -15.37 -0.06 -20.34
N CYS A 26 -15.17 1.03 -21.07
CA CYS A 26 -16.26 1.94 -21.42
C CYS A 26 -17.06 1.34 -22.57
N ASP A 27 -18.35 1.12 -22.35
CA ASP A 27 -19.28 0.72 -23.40
C ASP A 27 -19.73 1.92 -24.25
N GLN A 28 -20.34 1.63 -25.40
CA GLN A 28 -20.80 2.67 -26.33
C GLN A 28 -21.84 3.59 -25.68
N LYS A 29 -22.66 3.05 -24.77
CA LYS A 29 -23.67 3.81 -24.02
C LYS A 29 -23.01 4.83 -23.11
N ALA A 30 -22.00 4.46 -22.32
CA ALA A 30 -21.25 5.37 -21.47
C ALA A 30 -20.57 6.48 -22.27
N LEU A 31 -19.97 6.14 -23.42
CA LEU A 31 -19.31 7.11 -24.30
C LEU A 31 -20.33 8.09 -24.93
N SER A 32 -21.52 7.62 -25.29
CA SER A 32 -22.58 8.45 -25.86
C SER A 32 -23.18 9.47 -24.88
N MET A 33 -23.04 9.23 -23.57
CA MET A 33 -23.53 10.14 -22.52
C MET A 33 -22.49 11.21 -22.13
N CYS A 34 -21.33 11.24 -22.77
CA CYS A 34 -20.29 12.21 -22.45
C CYS A 34 -20.70 13.64 -22.83
N PRO A 35 -20.37 14.64 -21.99
CA PRO A 35 -20.60 16.03 -22.36
C PRO A 35 -19.78 16.40 -23.60
N PRO A 36 -20.18 17.46 -24.32
CA PRO A 36 -19.41 17.95 -25.46
C PRO A 36 -17.96 18.23 -25.04
N VAL A 37 -17.04 17.83 -25.90
CA VAL A 37 -15.61 17.95 -25.63
C VAL A 37 -15.26 19.43 -25.46
N PRO A 38 -14.71 19.84 -24.31
CA PRO A 38 -14.35 21.24 -24.09
C PRO A 38 -13.33 21.73 -25.13
N LEU A 39 -13.58 22.89 -25.73
CA LEU A 39 -12.66 23.53 -26.67
C LEU A 39 -11.67 24.43 -25.92
N GLY A 40 -10.46 24.60 -26.47
CA GLY A 40 -9.46 25.54 -25.94
C GLY A 40 -8.61 25.02 -24.78
N CYS A 41 -8.55 23.71 -24.54
CA CYS A 41 -7.72 23.13 -23.49
C CYS A 41 -7.13 21.77 -23.90
N GLN A 42 -6.09 21.33 -23.18
CA GLN A 42 -5.56 20.00 -23.38
C GLN A 42 -6.53 18.94 -22.82
N LEU A 43 -6.92 17.98 -23.65
CA LEU A 43 -7.89 16.95 -23.30
C LEU A 43 -7.25 15.75 -22.62
N VAL A 44 -7.73 15.44 -21.43
CA VAL A 44 -7.30 14.32 -20.59
C VAL A 44 -8.50 13.44 -20.21
N LYS A 45 -8.22 12.19 -19.85
CA LYS A 45 -9.26 11.29 -19.35
C LYS A 45 -9.75 11.79 -17.99
N GLU A 46 -11.04 11.62 -17.72
CA GLU A 46 -11.60 11.89 -16.40
C GLU A 46 -10.84 11.11 -15.30
N PRO A 47 -10.80 11.63 -14.06
CA PRO A 47 -10.16 10.92 -12.96
C PRO A 47 -10.82 9.56 -12.67
N GLY A 48 -10.00 8.63 -12.16
CA GLY A 48 -10.43 7.27 -11.84
C GLY A 48 -10.75 6.46 -13.10
N CYS A 49 -11.93 5.84 -13.13
CA CYS A 49 -12.43 5.03 -14.24
C CYS A 49 -13.47 5.75 -15.12
N GLY A 50 -13.47 7.09 -15.15
CA GLY A 50 -14.41 7.82 -16.00
C GLY A 50 -14.14 7.63 -17.50
N CYS A 51 -15.19 7.70 -18.32
CA CYS A 51 -15.13 7.36 -19.74
C CYS A 51 -14.95 8.56 -20.66
N CYS A 52 -15.20 9.77 -20.16
CA CYS A 52 -15.20 10.97 -21.00
C CYS A 52 -13.83 11.67 -21.01
N ARG A 53 -13.78 12.82 -21.68
CA ARG A 53 -12.62 13.71 -21.67
C ARG A 53 -12.95 15.03 -21.00
N THR A 54 -11.98 15.58 -20.30
CA THR A 54 -12.06 16.91 -19.67
C THR A 54 -10.82 17.73 -19.95
N CYS A 55 -10.91 19.03 -19.66
CA CYS A 55 -9.74 19.89 -19.64
C CYS A 55 -8.75 19.47 -18.55
N ALA A 56 -7.48 19.46 -18.91
CA ALA A 56 -6.39 19.24 -18.00
C ALA A 56 -6.13 20.46 -17.12
N LEU A 57 -5.65 20.21 -15.90
CA LEU A 57 -5.15 21.25 -15.02
C LEU A 57 -3.73 21.69 -15.43
N ALA A 58 -3.52 23.00 -15.46
CA ALA A 58 -2.24 23.65 -15.72
C ALA A 58 -1.29 23.56 -14.51
N GLU A 59 -0.02 23.89 -14.74
CA GLU A 59 0.99 23.95 -13.69
C GLU A 59 0.60 24.93 -12.57
N GLY A 60 0.85 24.55 -11.31
CA GLY A 60 0.51 25.36 -10.15
C GLY A 60 -0.95 25.26 -9.69
N GLN A 61 -1.86 24.70 -10.50
CA GLN A 61 -3.26 24.54 -10.10
C GLN A 61 -3.44 23.48 -9.02
N ALA A 62 -4.43 23.69 -8.16
CA ALA A 62 -4.82 22.75 -7.12
C ALA A 62 -5.40 21.46 -7.72
N CYS A 63 -4.97 20.31 -7.21
CA CYS A 63 -5.36 19.00 -7.73
C CYS A 63 -5.46 17.96 -6.60
N GLY A 64 -6.07 16.81 -6.91
CA GLY A 64 -6.20 15.67 -6.02
C GLY A 64 -6.79 14.45 -6.70
N VAL A 65 -7.10 13.43 -5.89
CA VAL A 65 -7.61 12.13 -6.36
C VAL A 65 -8.95 12.26 -7.10
N TYR A 66 -9.79 13.20 -6.68
CA TYR A 66 -11.13 13.41 -7.23
C TYR A 66 -11.26 14.68 -8.08
N THR A 67 -10.14 15.35 -8.40
CA THR A 67 -10.14 16.54 -9.26
C THR A 67 -9.88 16.16 -10.71
N SER A 68 -9.96 17.12 -11.62
CA SER A 68 -9.43 16.97 -12.98
C SER A 68 -7.95 16.56 -12.97
N THR A 69 -7.52 15.88 -14.02
CA THR A 69 -6.16 15.38 -14.20
C THR A 69 -5.24 16.51 -14.67
N CYS A 70 -3.97 16.49 -14.22
CA CYS A 70 -2.98 17.46 -14.66
C CYS A 70 -2.63 17.27 -16.14
N THR A 71 -2.14 18.33 -16.78
CA THR A 71 -1.69 18.30 -18.16
C THR A 71 -0.50 17.36 -18.35
N HIS A 72 -0.22 16.96 -19.60
CA HIS A 72 0.85 16.02 -19.90
C HIS A 72 2.20 16.54 -19.38
N GLY A 73 2.97 15.66 -18.74
CA GLY A 73 4.26 16.00 -18.12
C GLY A 73 4.16 16.44 -16.66
N LEU A 74 2.96 16.78 -16.16
CA LEU A 74 2.74 17.13 -14.76
C LEU A 74 2.12 15.96 -13.99
N ARG A 75 2.47 15.87 -12.71
CA ARG A 75 1.78 15.01 -11.74
C ARG A 75 1.11 15.84 -10.66
N CYS A 76 0.02 15.30 -10.12
CA CYS A 76 -0.60 15.88 -8.94
C CYS A 76 0.17 15.44 -7.70
N LEU A 77 0.94 16.36 -7.11
CA LEU A 77 1.80 16.06 -5.97
C LEU A 77 1.37 16.85 -4.74
N PRO A 78 1.57 16.32 -3.52
CA PRO A 78 1.35 17.06 -2.28
C PRO A 78 2.20 18.33 -2.23
N ARG A 79 1.77 19.33 -1.46
CA ARG A 79 2.60 20.51 -1.19
C ARG A 79 3.76 20.13 -0.25
N SER A 80 4.89 20.82 -0.37
CA SER A 80 6.01 20.63 0.55
C SER A 80 5.59 20.97 1.98
N GLY A 81 5.94 20.11 2.95
CA GLY A 81 5.59 20.29 4.37
C GLY A 81 4.18 19.81 4.77
N GLU A 82 3.42 19.15 3.89
CA GLU A 82 2.16 18.52 4.29
C GLU A 82 2.42 17.31 5.22
N GLU A 83 1.95 17.37 6.47
CA GLU A 83 2.08 16.29 7.45
C GLU A 83 1.36 15.00 7.03
N LYS A 84 0.27 15.12 6.26
CA LYS A 84 -0.54 14.00 5.78
C LYS A 84 -0.70 14.06 4.25
N PRO A 85 0.36 13.75 3.47
CA PRO A 85 0.39 13.97 2.03
C PRO A 85 -0.75 13.27 1.27
N LEU A 86 -1.04 12.01 1.62
CA LEU A 86 -2.13 11.25 1.00
C LEU A 86 -3.51 11.86 1.32
N HIS A 87 -3.69 12.34 2.54
CA HIS A 87 -4.93 13.00 2.95
C HIS A 87 -5.10 14.34 2.21
N ALA A 88 -4.03 15.11 2.04
CA ALA A 88 -4.05 16.34 1.26
C ALA A 88 -4.51 16.12 -0.19
N LEU A 89 -4.00 15.06 -0.84
CA LEU A 89 -4.43 14.68 -2.21
C LEU A 89 -5.90 14.24 -2.27
N LEU A 90 -6.41 13.52 -1.27
CA LEU A 90 -7.83 13.15 -1.20
C LEU A 90 -8.76 14.38 -1.09
N HIS A 91 -8.24 15.48 -0.55
CA HIS A 91 -8.95 16.75 -0.36
C HIS A 91 -8.65 17.80 -1.44
N GLY A 92 -7.93 17.45 -2.51
CA GLY A 92 -7.66 18.40 -3.61
C GLY A 92 -6.63 19.48 -3.28
N ARG A 93 -5.81 19.28 -2.24
CA ARG A 93 -4.78 20.25 -1.82
C ARG A 93 -3.41 20.04 -2.47
N GLY A 94 -3.29 19.04 -3.36
CA GLY A 94 -2.11 18.86 -4.19
C GLY A 94 -1.95 19.98 -5.21
N VAL A 95 -0.85 19.94 -5.95
CA VAL A 95 -0.52 20.89 -7.01
C VAL A 95 -0.01 20.13 -8.23
N CYS A 96 -0.44 20.54 -9.43
CA CYS A 96 0.10 20.05 -10.67
C CYS A 96 1.51 20.60 -10.88
N THR A 97 2.52 19.74 -10.80
CA THR A 97 3.93 20.12 -10.94
C THR A 97 4.75 19.00 -11.55
N ASN A 98 5.96 19.33 -12.00
CA ASN A 98 6.91 18.41 -12.59
C ASN A 98 7.55 17.52 -11.52
N GLU A 99 7.61 16.20 -11.76
CA GLU A 99 8.21 15.24 -10.82
C GLU A 99 9.67 15.54 -10.47
N LYS A 100 10.43 16.05 -11.43
CA LYS A 100 11.87 16.36 -11.27
C LYS A 100 12.13 17.43 -10.21
N GLY A 101 11.11 18.22 -9.85
CA GLY A 101 11.19 19.26 -8.82
C GLY A 101 10.67 18.83 -7.44
N TYR A 102 10.12 17.62 -7.29
CA TYR A 102 9.48 17.19 -6.04
C TYR A 102 10.50 16.59 -5.07
N LYS A 103 10.79 17.30 -3.98
CA LYS A 103 11.50 16.76 -2.82
C LYS A 103 10.48 16.45 -1.72
N PRO A 104 10.18 15.16 -1.43
CA PRO A 104 9.34 14.83 -0.28
C PRO A 104 10.01 15.28 1.01
N SER A 105 9.25 15.88 1.93
CA SER A 105 9.73 16.32 3.24
C SER A 105 10.03 15.16 4.20
N HIS A 106 9.54 13.95 3.89
CA HIS A 106 9.82 12.75 4.66
C HIS A 106 10.34 11.63 3.73
N PRO A 107 11.51 11.03 4.01
CA PRO A 107 11.89 9.78 3.37
C PRO A 107 10.89 8.67 3.75
N PRO A 108 10.71 7.64 2.90
CA PRO A 108 9.99 6.44 3.31
C PRO A 108 10.61 5.91 4.60
N ILE A 109 9.79 5.74 5.64
CA ILE A 109 10.20 4.99 6.83
C ILE A 109 10.21 3.53 6.39
N ASP A 110 11.38 3.04 6.01
CA ASP A 110 11.63 1.62 5.88
C ASP A 110 11.50 1.04 7.30
N HIS A 111 10.44 0.28 7.51
CA HIS A 111 10.07 -0.30 8.79
C HIS A 111 10.97 -1.51 9.10
N GLU A 112 12.28 -1.30 9.24
CA GLU A 112 13.22 -2.33 9.67
C GLU A 112 14.48 -1.70 10.28
N SER A 113 14.40 -1.32 11.56
CA SER A 113 15.39 -1.64 12.61
C SER A 113 15.00 -0.95 13.92
N ILE A 114 14.63 -1.78 14.89
CA ILE A 114 14.45 -1.42 16.29
C ILE A 114 15.83 -1.29 16.92
N GLU A 115 16.08 -0.10 17.47
CA GLU A 115 16.90 0.27 18.64
C GLU A 115 18.38 -0.14 18.70
N HIS A 116 19.25 0.86 18.85
CA HIS A 116 19.89 1.10 20.14
C HIS A 116 20.26 2.58 20.30
N ASP A 117 19.67 3.18 21.32
CA ASP A 117 20.05 4.45 21.94
C ASP A 117 21.34 4.26 22.74
N ASP A 118 22.26 5.22 22.67
CA ASP A 118 23.03 5.66 23.82
C ASP A 118 23.63 7.05 23.58
N THR A 119 23.49 7.87 24.61
CA THR A 119 23.74 9.31 24.67
C THR A 119 25.17 9.62 25.14
N ALA A 120 25.87 10.60 24.52
CA ALA A 120 26.57 11.72 25.20
C ALA A 120 27.61 12.49 24.32
N LYS A 121 27.25 13.74 24.00
CA LYS A 121 27.94 15.06 24.15
C LYS A 121 29.40 15.39 23.68
N ALA A 122 29.48 16.65 23.18
CA ALA A 122 30.56 17.68 23.16
C ALA A 122 31.54 17.72 21.95
N GLU A 123 31.43 18.75 21.07
CA GLU A 123 32.34 19.94 20.92
C GLU A 123 33.65 19.59 20.17
N THR A 124 34.23 20.27 19.16
CA THR A 124 34.20 21.62 18.56
C THR A 124 34.93 21.60 17.18
N THR A 125 34.69 22.64 16.36
CA THR A 125 35.59 23.32 15.38
C THR A 125 36.17 22.63 14.11
N GLU A 126 35.89 23.35 13.01
CA GLU A 126 36.73 23.71 11.86
C GLU A 126 36.84 22.83 10.60
N ASP A 127 36.75 23.61 9.51
CA ASP A 127 36.73 23.39 8.08
C ASP A 127 38.00 22.74 7.51
N GLN A 128 37.83 21.65 6.74
CA GLN A 128 38.60 21.44 5.50
C GLN A 128 38.12 20.21 4.71
N SER A 129 37.75 20.44 3.46
CA SER A 129 37.82 19.45 2.39
C SER A 129 39.23 19.46 1.76
N PRO A 130 39.64 18.55 0.84
CA PRO A 130 39.12 17.22 0.49
C PRO A 130 40.24 16.14 0.48
N LYS A 131 39.91 14.84 0.40
CA LYS A 131 40.73 13.80 -0.25
C LYS A 131 39.98 12.47 -0.36
N ILE A 132 39.77 12.02 -1.60
CA ILE A 132 39.30 10.68 -1.97
C ILE A 132 40.49 9.71 -1.85
N PRO A 133 40.32 8.53 -1.22
CA PRO A 133 40.88 7.31 -1.82
C PRO A 133 39.86 6.22 -2.14
N LEU A 134 40.07 5.61 -3.30
CA LEU A 134 39.38 4.45 -3.86
C LEU A 134 39.70 3.12 -3.13
N TYR A 135 38.70 2.21 -3.13
CA TYR A 135 38.69 0.75 -2.84
C TYR A 135 38.75 0.23 -1.38
N PRO A 136 37.84 -0.71 -1.02
CA PRO A 136 38.08 -1.72 0.01
C PRO A 136 38.22 -3.16 -0.56
N LYS A 137 39.07 -3.93 0.11
CA LYS A 137 39.71 -5.22 -0.28
C LYS A 137 38.79 -6.47 -0.24
N PRO A 138 39.17 -7.57 -0.93
CA PRO A 138 38.36 -8.79 -1.11
C PRO A 138 38.28 -9.76 0.10
N ASP A 139 39.10 -9.57 1.15
CA ASP A 139 39.39 -10.66 2.11
C ASP A 139 38.35 -10.85 3.23
N VAL A 140 37.34 -9.99 3.36
CA VAL A 140 36.28 -10.11 4.39
C VAL A 140 35.21 -11.14 4.02
N ILE A 141 35.11 -11.51 2.74
CA ILE A 141 34.06 -12.41 2.23
C ILE A 141 34.35 -13.88 2.59
N ASN A 142 35.63 -14.27 2.67
CA ASN A 142 36.03 -15.67 2.88
C ASN A 142 35.71 -16.17 4.29
N ASN A 143 35.81 -15.30 5.30
CA ASN A 143 35.59 -15.68 6.71
C ASN A 143 34.12 -15.93 7.05
N LYS A 144 33.18 -15.16 6.45
CA LYS A 144 31.74 -15.37 6.63
C LYS A 144 31.24 -16.65 5.96
N LYS A 145 31.83 -17.01 4.80
CA LYS A 145 31.49 -18.24 4.07
C LYS A 145 31.91 -19.50 4.84
N ASN A 146 33.08 -19.47 5.47
CA ASN A 146 33.59 -20.59 6.27
C ASN A 146 32.78 -20.83 7.56
N ALA A 147 32.21 -19.77 8.15
CA ALA A 147 31.31 -19.89 9.31
C ALA A 147 29.95 -20.49 8.93
N ALA A 148 29.40 -20.11 7.77
CA ALA A 148 28.12 -20.64 7.27
C ALA A 148 28.19 -22.14 6.95
N VAL A 149 29.28 -22.60 6.33
CA VAL A 149 29.51 -24.02 6.00
C VAL A 149 29.65 -24.88 7.28
N ARG A 150 30.25 -24.33 8.35
CA ARG A 150 30.41 -25.04 9.63
C ARG A 150 29.07 -25.23 10.37
N ASN A 151 28.21 -24.22 10.31
CA ASN A 151 26.87 -24.28 10.91
C ASN A 151 25.93 -25.23 10.15
N ASP A 152 26.02 -25.29 8.83
CA ASP A 152 25.23 -26.25 8.04
C ASP A 152 25.66 -27.71 8.31
N LYS A 153 26.97 -27.96 8.44
CA LYS A 153 27.51 -29.27 8.81
C LYS A 153 27.05 -29.73 10.20
N LYS A 154 26.95 -28.81 11.17
CA LYS A 154 26.43 -29.08 12.52
C LYS A 154 24.93 -29.43 12.49
N LYS A 155 24.16 -28.73 11.65
CA LYS A 155 22.71 -28.94 11.47
C LYS A 155 22.39 -30.26 10.75
N GLN A 156 23.26 -30.71 9.85
CA GLN A 156 23.13 -32.02 9.19
C GLN A 156 23.50 -33.18 10.12
N MET A 157 24.48 -33.02 11.02
CA MET A 157 24.85 -34.04 12.00
C MET A 157 23.77 -34.26 13.09
N GLU A 158 23.03 -33.22 13.49
CA GLU A 158 21.88 -33.34 14.40
C GLU A 158 20.68 -34.07 13.76
N LYS A 159 20.55 -34.04 12.44
CA LYS A 159 19.43 -34.64 11.71
C LYS A 159 19.51 -36.16 11.57
N HIS A 160 20.69 -36.76 11.79
CA HIS A 160 20.91 -38.21 11.68
C HIS A 160 20.82 -38.98 13.00
N ARG A 161 20.56 -38.33 14.15
CA ARG A 161 20.56 -38.99 15.48
C ARG A 161 19.19 -39.17 16.13
N SER A 162 18.07 -38.98 15.42
CA SER A 162 16.73 -39.18 16.00
C SER A 162 15.99 -40.36 15.36
N VAL A 163 16.38 -41.57 15.78
CA VAL A 163 15.49 -42.75 15.73
C VAL A 163 15.35 -43.26 17.15
N GLY A 164 14.11 -43.20 17.68
CA GLY A 164 13.66 -43.93 18.86
C GLY A 164 13.67 -43.15 20.18
N HIS A 165 12.52 -42.58 20.55
CA HIS A 165 11.84 -42.83 21.84
C HIS A 165 10.50 -42.08 21.83
N LEU A 166 9.42 -42.80 22.13
CA LEU A 166 8.07 -42.25 22.32
C LEU A 166 8.01 -41.61 23.70
N ASP A 167 7.90 -40.28 23.78
CA ASP A 167 7.48 -39.60 25.00
C ASP A 167 6.46 -38.51 24.67
N TYR A 168 5.30 -38.64 25.30
CA TYR A 168 4.19 -37.71 25.26
C TYR A 168 4.63 -36.38 25.91
N SER A 169 4.75 -35.32 25.11
CA SER A 169 4.82 -33.96 25.62
C SER A 169 4.07 -33.00 24.68
N PRO A 170 3.23 -32.09 25.20
CA PRO A 170 2.38 -31.25 24.36
C PRO A 170 3.24 -30.35 23.48
N ASN A 171 3.01 -30.39 22.17
CA ASN A 171 3.61 -29.48 21.21
C ASN A 171 3.57 -28.03 21.73
N PRO A 172 4.68 -27.27 21.69
CA PRO A 172 4.58 -25.83 21.81
C PRO A 172 3.85 -25.36 20.56
N ILE A 173 2.57 -25.06 20.73
CA ILE A 173 1.75 -24.33 19.77
C ILE A 173 2.62 -23.17 19.31
N LYS A 174 2.95 -23.12 18.00
CA LYS A 174 3.48 -21.91 17.38
C LYS A 174 2.36 -20.86 17.41
N LYS A 175 2.13 -20.30 18.60
CA LYS A 175 1.10 -19.31 18.88
C LYS A 175 1.72 -17.94 18.61
N HIS A 176 1.93 -17.68 17.33
CA HIS A 176 2.02 -16.32 16.84
C HIS A 176 1.03 -16.18 15.67
N GLU A 177 -0.20 -16.65 15.91
CA GLU A 177 -1.34 -16.11 15.18
C GLU A 177 -1.54 -14.70 15.76
N PRO A 178 -1.44 -13.65 14.96
CA PRO A 178 -1.50 -12.33 15.52
C PRO A 178 -2.92 -12.08 16.06
N GLU A 179 -2.95 -11.52 17.26
CA GLU A 179 -4.08 -11.19 18.13
C GLU A 179 -5.04 -10.14 17.50
N PHE A 180 -5.30 -10.22 16.20
CA PHE A 180 -6.06 -9.22 15.47
C PHE A 180 -7.57 -9.49 15.51
N GLY A 181 -8.33 -8.40 15.63
CA GLY A 181 -9.79 -8.41 15.60
C GLY A 181 -10.40 -8.95 14.27
N PRO A 182 -11.73 -9.11 14.25
CA PRO A 182 -12.46 -9.75 13.14
C PRO A 182 -12.30 -9.03 11.79
N CYS A 183 -12.10 -7.71 11.78
CA CYS A 183 -11.91 -6.96 10.54
C CYS A 183 -10.60 -7.31 9.85
N ARG A 184 -9.51 -7.38 10.62
CA ARG A 184 -8.19 -7.67 10.07
C ARG A 184 -8.12 -9.07 9.49
N ARG A 185 -8.70 -10.06 10.18
CA ARG A 185 -8.83 -11.43 9.63
C ARG A 185 -9.60 -11.45 8.31
N LYS A 186 -10.72 -10.72 8.21
CA LYS A 186 -11.47 -10.59 6.95
C LYS A 186 -10.65 -9.89 5.86
N LEU A 187 -9.93 -8.83 6.21
CA LEU A 187 -9.06 -8.09 5.28
C LEU A 187 -7.95 -9.00 4.73
N ASP A 188 -7.23 -9.69 5.60
CA ASP A 188 -6.12 -10.57 5.23
C ASP A 188 -6.62 -11.73 4.35
N GLY A 189 -7.77 -12.32 4.67
CA GLY A 189 -8.41 -13.34 3.81
C GLY A 189 -8.79 -12.78 2.43
N THR A 190 -9.29 -11.55 2.37
CA THR A 190 -9.61 -10.88 1.10
C THR A 190 -8.33 -10.64 0.29
N ILE A 191 -7.26 -10.15 0.90
CA ILE A 191 -5.95 -9.94 0.25
C ILE A 191 -5.34 -11.28 -0.21
N GLN A 192 -5.46 -12.33 0.60
CA GLN A 192 -4.91 -13.64 0.25
C GLN A 192 -5.65 -14.23 -0.97
N SER A 193 -6.98 -14.13 -1.02
CA SER A 193 -7.77 -14.58 -2.19
C SER A 193 -7.38 -13.85 -3.49
N MET A 194 -6.88 -12.62 -3.36
CA MET A 194 -6.42 -11.83 -4.51
C MET A 194 -5.11 -12.35 -5.06
N LYS A 195 -4.16 -12.75 -4.21
CA LYS A 195 -2.84 -13.24 -4.64
C LYS A 195 -2.93 -14.44 -5.60
N ASP A 196 -3.94 -15.26 -5.41
CA ASP A 196 -4.14 -16.46 -6.21
C ASP A 196 -4.90 -16.18 -7.53
N THR A 197 -5.36 -14.94 -7.74
CA THR A 197 -6.14 -14.52 -8.91
C THR A 197 -5.41 -13.44 -9.72
N SER A 198 -5.04 -13.73 -10.97
CA SER A 198 -4.29 -12.78 -11.83
C SER A 198 -5.06 -11.50 -12.17
N ARG A 199 -6.39 -11.59 -12.36
CA ARG A 199 -7.25 -10.47 -12.72
C ARG A 199 -8.46 -10.40 -11.80
N ILE A 200 -8.57 -9.31 -11.04
CA ILE A 200 -9.64 -9.13 -10.06
C ILE A 200 -10.63 -8.10 -10.59
N MET A 201 -11.92 -8.43 -10.54
CA MET A 201 -12.96 -7.46 -10.88
C MET A 201 -13.07 -6.40 -9.79
N ALA A 202 -12.88 -5.12 -10.17
CA ALA A 202 -12.98 -3.99 -9.25
C ALA A 202 -14.36 -3.92 -8.56
N LEU A 203 -15.42 -4.33 -9.25
CA LEU A 203 -16.80 -4.24 -8.77
C LEU A 203 -17.08 -5.16 -7.57
N SER A 204 -16.39 -6.31 -7.51
CA SER A 204 -16.50 -7.29 -6.42
C SER A 204 -15.47 -7.05 -5.31
N LEU A 205 -14.55 -6.11 -5.49
CA LEU A 205 -13.48 -5.82 -4.54
C LEU A 205 -13.99 -4.93 -3.40
N TYR A 206 -14.05 -5.47 -2.19
CA TYR A 206 -14.34 -4.70 -0.99
C TYR A 206 -13.26 -4.97 0.06
N LEU A 207 -12.50 -3.93 0.40
CA LEU A 207 -11.54 -3.97 1.50
C LEU A 207 -12.17 -3.28 2.73
N PRO A 208 -12.40 -4.00 3.83
CA PRO A 208 -12.96 -3.40 5.03
C PRO A 208 -11.94 -2.46 5.69
N ASN A 209 -12.43 -1.34 6.21
CA ASN A 209 -11.65 -0.37 6.95
C ASN A 209 -11.50 -0.85 8.40
N CYS A 210 -10.30 -1.22 8.80
CA CYS A 210 -10.02 -1.69 10.16
C CYS A 210 -9.39 -0.58 11.02
N ASP A 211 -9.64 -0.63 12.32
CA ASP A 211 -8.92 0.18 13.30
C ASP A 211 -7.55 -0.45 13.63
N ARG A 212 -6.80 0.18 14.55
CA ARG A 212 -5.47 -0.30 14.96
C ARG A 212 -5.51 -1.63 15.73
N LYS A 213 -6.65 -1.97 16.35
CA LYS A 213 -6.87 -3.22 17.11
C LYS A 213 -7.39 -4.35 16.21
N GLY A 214 -7.67 -4.06 14.94
CA GLY A 214 -8.19 -5.02 13.97
C GLY A 214 -9.71 -5.20 14.01
N PHE A 215 -10.45 -4.32 14.69
CA PHE A 215 -11.91 -4.26 14.62
C PHE A 215 -12.38 -3.38 13.47
N PHE A 216 -13.66 -3.49 13.10
CA PHE A 216 -14.21 -2.68 12.02
C PHE A 216 -14.29 -1.22 12.48
N LYS A 217 -13.78 -0.29 11.66
CA LYS A 217 -14.09 1.12 11.84
C LYS A 217 -15.59 1.32 11.70
N ARG A 218 -16.14 2.21 12.52
CA ARG A 218 -17.58 2.49 12.55
C ARG A 218 -18.15 2.90 11.20
N LYS A 219 -17.38 3.61 10.37
CA LYS A 219 -17.74 3.96 8.99
C LYS A 219 -17.03 3.05 8.01
N GLN A 220 -17.80 2.36 7.17
CA GLN A 220 -17.30 1.55 6.06
C GLN A 220 -17.73 2.17 4.74
N CYS A 221 -16.90 2.04 3.70
CA CYS A 221 -17.19 2.61 2.38
C CYS A 221 -16.84 1.61 1.28
N LYS A 222 -17.66 1.56 0.22
CA LYS A 222 -17.28 0.89 -1.04
C LYS A 222 -16.18 1.71 -1.73
N PRO A 223 -15.38 1.10 -2.64
CA PRO A 223 -14.50 1.85 -3.51
C PRO A 223 -15.25 2.91 -4.33
N SER A 224 -14.56 4.00 -4.68
CA SER A 224 -15.11 5.04 -5.57
C SER A 224 -15.35 4.49 -6.97
N ARG A 225 -16.41 4.99 -7.63
CA ARG A 225 -16.71 4.67 -9.04
C ARG A 225 -16.56 5.92 -9.90
N GLY A 226 -15.45 6.02 -10.62
CA GLY A 226 -15.09 7.22 -11.39
C GLY A 226 -14.95 8.44 -10.48
N ARG A 227 -15.67 9.52 -10.77
CA ARG A 227 -15.70 10.77 -9.96
C ARG A 227 -16.52 10.68 -8.67
N LYS A 228 -17.37 9.66 -8.52
CA LYS A 228 -18.27 9.57 -7.38
C LYS A 228 -17.53 8.92 -6.21
N ARG A 229 -17.52 9.61 -5.06
CA ARG A 229 -17.08 9.00 -3.80
C ARG A 229 -17.85 7.72 -3.57
N GLY A 230 -17.14 6.72 -3.06
CA GLY A 230 -17.74 5.46 -2.67
C GLY A 230 -18.82 5.67 -1.63
N ILE A 231 -19.83 4.81 -1.66
CA ILE A 231 -20.93 4.95 -0.72
C ILE A 231 -20.54 4.35 0.61
N CYS A 232 -20.93 5.00 1.71
CA CYS A 232 -20.55 4.62 3.06
C CYS A 232 -21.77 4.31 3.92
N TRP A 233 -21.60 3.39 4.88
CA TRP A 233 -22.60 2.99 5.88
C TRP A 233 -21.93 2.86 7.26
N CYS A 234 -22.73 2.82 8.32
CA CYS A 234 -22.21 2.57 9.66
C CYS A 234 -22.34 1.10 10.06
N VAL A 235 -21.34 0.62 10.78
CA VAL A 235 -21.26 -0.73 11.33
C VAL A 235 -20.87 -0.69 12.80
N ASP A 236 -21.16 -1.75 13.54
CA ASP A 236 -20.58 -2.00 14.85
C ASP A 236 -19.12 -2.49 14.76
N LYS A 237 -18.49 -2.75 15.92
CA LYS A 237 -17.08 -3.22 15.99
C LYS A 237 -16.84 -4.59 15.33
N TYR A 238 -17.90 -5.38 15.11
CA TYR A 238 -17.85 -6.70 14.47
C TYR A 238 -18.21 -6.66 12.98
N GLY A 239 -18.63 -5.49 12.46
CA GLY A 239 -18.95 -5.27 11.06
C GLY A 239 -20.43 -5.43 10.72
N ALA A 240 -21.32 -5.61 11.70
CA ALA A 240 -22.76 -5.64 11.47
C ALA A 240 -23.29 -4.24 11.18
N GLN A 241 -24.09 -4.09 10.12
CA GLN A 241 -24.63 -2.80 9.71
C GLN A 241 -25.67 -2.28 10.71
N LEU A 242 -25.57 -1.00 11.07
CA LEU A 242 -26.51 -0.35 11.98
C LEU A 242 -27.80 0.08 11.23
N PRO A 243 -28.99 -0.04 11.86
CA PRO A 243 -30.26 0.37 11.26
C PRO A 243 -30.29 1.88 10.98
N GLY A 244 -31.01 2.30 9.94
CA GLY A 244 -31.21 3.72 9.61
C GLY A 244 -30.02 4.42 8.94
N THR A 245 -29.01 3.69 8.50
CA THR A 245 -27.78 4.25 7.89
C THR A 245 -27.86 4.40 6.36
N ASP A 246 -29.06 4.67 5.85
CA ASP A 246 -29.36 4.76 4.43
C ASP A 246 -28.75 6.04 3.77
N TYR A 247 -27.70 5.81 3.00
CA TYR A 247 -27.34 6.44 1.71
C TYR A 247 -27.70 7.92 1.46
N SER A 248 -27.27 8.85 2.32
CA SER A 248 -27.11 10.26 1.94
C SER A 248 -25.66 10.57 1.53
N GLY A 249 -25.45 10.86 0.24
CA GLY A 249 -24.16 11.09 -0.40
C GLY A 249 -23.08 11.76 0.46
N GLY A 250 -21.96 11.06 0.63
CA GLY A 250 -20.67 11.63 1.03
C GLY A 250 -20.47 11.95 2.52
N ASN A 251 -21.52 12.19 3.31
CA ASN A 251 -21.35 12.64 4.69
C ASN A 251 -22.23 11.93 5.74
N ILE A 252 -22.26 10.59 5.72
CA ILE A 252 -22.78 9.83 6.86
C ILE A 252 -21.88 10.06 8.10
N GLN A 253 -22.49 10.51 9.20
CA GLN A 253 -21.85 10.61 10.51
C GLN A 253 -22.27 9.41 11.37
N CYS A 254 -21.31 8.56 11.68
CA CYS A 254 -21.53 7.42 12.56
C CYS A 254 -21.30 7.87 14.00
N LYS A 255 -22.36 8.23 14.73
CA LYS A 255 -22.27 8.59 16.15
C LYS A 255 -21.87 7.40 16.99
N ASP A 256 -20.96 7.60 17.93
CA ASP A 256 -20.64 6.61 18.95
C ASP A 256 -21.80 6.46 19.94
N LEU A 257 -22.27 5.23 20.14
CA LEU A 257 -23.37 4.91 21.07
C LEU A 257 -22.88 4.88 22.53
N GLU A 258 -21.64 5.28 22.80
CA GLU A 258 -20.99 5.08 24.10
C GLU A 258 -21.07 6.30 25.04
N ASN A 259 -22.06 7.19 24.85
CA ASN A 259 -22.20 8.39 25.69
C ASN A 259 -23.65 8.72 26.09
N SER A 260 -24.38 7.72 26.61
CA SER A 260 -25.69 7.93 27.25
C SER A 260 -25.81 7.39 28.67
N ASN A 261 -24.72 6.94 29.29
CA ASN A 261 -24.75 6.48 30.70
C ASN A 261 -23.83 7.31 31.59
N ASN A 262 -24.03 8.63 31.63
CA ASN A 262 -23.50 9.51 32.67
C ASN A 262 -24.48 10.66 32.81
N ASN A 263 -25.60 10.41 33.49
CA ASN A 263 -26.47 11.37 34.19
C ASN A 263 -27.70 10.61 34.69
N GLU A 264 -27.53 9.87 35.79
CA GLU A 264 -28.59 9.65 36.78
C GLU A 264 -27.95 9.56 38.16
#